data_AF-A0A3S4LSR1-F1
#
_entry.id   AF-A0A3S4LSR1-F1
#
_cell.length_a   1.000
_cell.length_b   1.000
_cell.length_c   1.000
_cell.angle_alpha   90.00
_cell.angle_beta   90.00
_cell.angle_gamma   90.00
#
_symmetry.space_group_name_H-M   'P 1'
#
loop_
_entity.id
_entity.type
_entity.pdbx_description
1 polymer ?
#
loop_
_entity_poly.entity_id
_entity_poly.type
_entity_poly.pdbx_seq_one_letter_code
_entity_poly.pdbx_strand_id
1 'polypeptide(L)'
;MGDFAELRDLLERAIIDAPPVLVRDGGVIAPGYHEELDEWRALADGATDYLDRLEIRERERTGLDTLKVGYNAVHGYYIQISRGQSHLAPINYVRRQTLKNAERYIIPELKEYEDKVLTSKGKALALEKQLYDELFDLLLPHLADLQQSANALAELDVLVNLAERAWTLNYTCPTFTDKPGIRITEGRHPVVEQVLNEPFIANPLNLSPQRRMLIITGPNMGGKSTYMRQTALIALLAYIGSYVPAQKRGNRPHRPYFYPRRRSGRPGLRAFDLYGGDDRNREHSA
;
A
#
# COMPACT_ATOMS: atom_id res chain seq x y z
N MET A 1 3.52 -14.62 -13.36
CA MET A 1 2.35 -14.06 -12.69
C MET A 1 1.25 -15.11 -12.73
N GLY A 2 0.61 -15.39 -11.60
CA GLY A 2 -0.55 -16.27 -11.55
C GLY A 2 -1.84 -15.49 -11.83
N ASP A 3 -2.87 -16.19 -12.33
CA ASP A 3 -4.21 -15.62 -12.59
C ASP A 3 -5.08 -15.57 -11.31
N PHE A 4 -4.85 -16.49 -10.37
CA PHE A 4 -5.55 -16.58 -9.08
C PHE A 4 -7.08 -16.44 -9.16
N ALA A 5 -7.71 -16.93 -10.24
CA ALA A 5 -9.13 -16.75 -10.50
C ALA A 5 -10.03 -17.24 -9.36
N GLU A 6 -9.68 -18.38 -8.74
CA GLU A 6 -10.42 -18.92 -7.59
C GLU A 6 -10.33 -18.04 -6.35
N LEU A 7 -9.14 -17.46 -6.08
CA LEU A 7 -8.96 -16.54 -4.95
C LEU A 7 -9.65 -15.19 -5.20
N ARG A 8 -9.63 -14.73 -6.46
CA ARG A 8 -10.38 -13.53 -6.86
C ARG A 8 -11.88 -13.73 -6.64
N ASP A 9 -12.44 -14.84 -7.14
CA ASP A 9 -13.85 -15.19 -6.95
C ASP A 9 -14.22 -15.34 -5.47
N LEU A 10 -13.34 -15.96 -4.66
CA LEU A 10 -13.52 -16.04 -3.21
C LEU A 10 -13.65 -14.63 -2.59
N LEU A 11 -12.74 -13.72 -2.88
CA LEU A 11 -12.77 -12.36 -2.32
C LEU A 11 -13.95 -11.54 -2.83
N GLU A 12 -14.32 -11.67 -4.11
CA GLU A 12 -15.49 -11.02 -4.72
C GLU A 12 -16.80 -11.48 -4.07
N ARG A 13 -16.89 -12.75 -3.66
CA ARG A 13 -18.05 -13.27 -2.92
C ARG A 13 -18.01 -12.96 -1.42
N ALA A 14 -16.82 -12.85 -0.83
CA ALA A 14 -16.66 -12.76 0.62
C ALA A 14 -16.64 -11.34 1.16
N ILE A 15 -16.13 -10.35 0.42
CA ILE A 15 -15.88 -8.99 0.92
C ILE A 15 -16.70 -7.98 0.13
N ILE A 16 -17.30 -7.01 0.81
CA ILE A 16 -18.00 -5.91 0.12
C ILE A 16 -17.03 -5.01 -0.65
N ASP A 17 -17.50 -4.28 -1.67
CA ASP A 17 -16.65 -3.42 -2.52
C ASP A 17 -15.79 -2.40 -1.76
N ALA A 18 -16.35 -1.81 -0.70
CA ALA A 18 -15.70 -0.78 0.11
C ALA A 18 -15.84 -1.12 1.61
N PRO A 19 -15.01 -2.05 2.13
CA PRO A 19 -15.11 -2.48 3.52
C PRO A 19 -14.63 -1.39 4.47
N PRO A 20 -15.13 -1.35 5.72
CA PRO A 20 -14.58 -0.51 6.77
C PRO A 20 -13.11 -0.80 7.04
N VAL A 21 -12.41 0.19 7.61
CA VAL A 21 -10.96 0.09 7.90
C VAL A 21 -10.65 -1.05 8.88
N LEU A 22 -11.56 -1.33 9.81
CA LEU A 22 -11.34 -2.31 10.88
C LEU A 22 -12.49 -3.32 10.94
N VAL A 23 -12.15 -4.61 10.91
CA VAL A 23 -13.12 -5.71 11.09
C VAL A 23 -13.84 -5.69 12.44
N ARG A 24 -13.27 -5.00 13.45
CA ARG A 24 -13.90 -4.89 14.78
C ARG A 24 -15.24 -4.18 14.78
N ASP A 25 -15.47 -3.33 13.76
CA ASP A 25 -16.67 -2.53 13.61
C ASP A 25 -17.74 -3.28 12.77
N GLY A 26 -17.40 -4.46 12.23
CA GLY A 26 -18.25 -5.28 11.37
C GLY A 26 -18.46 -4.66 9.98
N GLY A 27 -19.31 -5.31 9.17
CA GLY A 27 -19.67 -4.82 7.84
C GLY A 27 -18.57 -4.98 6.78
N VAL A 28 -17.71 -5.99 6.94
CA VAL A 28 -16.66 -6.37 5.98
C VAL A 28 -17.16 -7.49 5.07
N ILE A 29 -17.81 -8.50 5.63
CA ILE A 29 -18.25 -9.68 4.90
C ILE A 29 -19.51 -9.37 4.09
N ALA A 30 -19.53 -9.78 2.83
CA ALA A 30 -20.62 -9.51 1.89
C ALA A 30 -21.91 -10.27 2.24
N PRO A 31 -23.09 -9.72 1.93
CA PRO A 31 -24.35 -10.45 1.99
C PRO A 31 -24.33 -11.67 1.05
N GLY A 32 -24.91 -12.78 1.46
CA GLY A 32 -24.98 -14.01 0.68
C GLY A 32 -23.71 -14.88 0.75
N TYR A 33 -22.66 -14.43 1.43
CA TYR A 33 -21.47 -15.26 1.66
C TYR A 33 -21.72 -16.38 2.69
N HIS A 34 -22.48 -16.07 3.73
CA HIS A 34 -22.78 -17.01 4.81
C HIS A 34 -24.21 -16.81 5.33
N GLU A 35 -25.06 -17.82 5.14
CA GLU A 35 -26.50 -17.75 5.44
C GLU A 35 -26.77 -17.37 6.90
N GLU A 36 -26.06 -17.97 7.87
CA GLU A 36 -26.25 -17.66 9.29
C GLU A 36 -25.89 -16.20 9.63
N LEU A 37 -24.89 -15.62 8.95
CA LEU A 37 -24.50 -14.22 9.18
C LEU A 37 -25.61 -13.29 8.69
N ASP A 38 -26.20 -13.60 7.54
CA ASP A 38 -27.31 -12.86 6.99
C ASP A 38 -28.56 -12.94 7.88
N GLU A 39 -28.85 -14.11 8.47
CA GLU A 39 -29.93 -14.26 9.45
C GLU A 39 -29.69 -13.36 10.69
N TRP A 40 -28.48 -13.37 11.26
CA TRP A 40 -28.16 -12.52 12.40
C TRP A 40 -28.23 -11.03 12.07
N ARG A 41 -27.83 -10.63 10.85
CA ARG A 41 -27.93 -9.25 10.35
C ARG A 41 -29.37 -8.83 10.13
N ALA A 42 -30.19 -9.67 9.50
CA ALA A 42 -31.61 -9.39 9.27
C ALA A 42 -32.37 -9.19 10.59
N LEU A 43 -32.06 -9.98 11.63
CA LEU A 43 -32.59 -9.81 12.98
C LEU A 43 -32.19 -8.46 13.61
N ALA A 44 -30.99 -7.97 13.31
CA ALA A 44 -30.49 -6.69 13.79
C ALA A 44 -31.07 -5.49 13.01
N ASP A 45 -31.30 -5.63 11.71
CA ASP A 45 -31.84 -4.58 10.84
C ASP A 45 -33.34 -4.40 11.02
N GLY A 46 -34.07 -5.49 11.28
CA GLY A 46 -35.49 -5.45 11.70
C GLY A 46 -35.75 -4.63 12.97
N ALA A 47 -34.69 -4.26 13.71
CA ALA A 47 -34.75 -3.35 14.85
C ALA A 47 -35.26 -1.98 14.51
N THR A 48 -34.77 -1.39 13.43
CA THR A 48 -35.15 -0.03 13.05
C THR A 48 -36.65 0.05 12.76
N ASP A 49 -37.14 -0.90 11.96
CA ASP A 49 -38.54 -1.05 11.57
C ASP A 49 -39.48 -1.23 12.78
N TYR A 50 -39.06 -2.06 13.74
CA TYR A 50 -39.84 -2.30 14.95
C TYR A 50 -39.89 -1.05 15.85
N LEU A 51 -38.76 -0.35 16.00
CA LEU A 51 -38.65 0.84 16.83
C LEU A 51 -39.49 1.99 16.28
N ASP A 52 -39.53 2.17 14.96
CA ASP A 52 -40.36 3.18 14.30
C ASP A 52 -41.86 2.91 14.50
N ARG A 53 -42.28 1.65 14.36
CA ARG A 53 -43.67 1.25 14.63
C ARG A 53 -44.03 1.42 16.10
N LEU A 54 -43.11 1.10 17.00
CA LEU A 54 -43.29 1.29 18.45
C LEU A 54 -43.44 2.78 18.79
N GLU A 55 -42.61 3.65 18.20
CA GLU A 55 -42.70 5.11 18.40
C GLU A 55 -44.08 5.64 17.98
N ILE A 56 -44.54 5.30 16.77
CA ILE A 56 -45.84 5.74 16.25
C ILE A 56 -46.97 5.25 17.16
N ARG A 57 -46.97 3.95 17.48
CA ARG A 57 -47.99 3.31 18.32
C ARG A 57 -48.08 3.95 19.70
N GLU A 58 -46.93 4.16 20.36
CA GLU A 58 -46.93 4.75 21.70
C GLU A 58 -47.28 6.25 21.66
N ARG A 59 -46.88 6.98 20.63
CA ARG A 59 -47.26 8.39 20.43
C ARG A 59 -48.76 8.56 20.25
N GLU A 60 -49.38 7.72 19.43
CA GLU A 60 -50.84 7.73 19.22
C GLU A 60 -51.60 7.29 20.47
N ARG A 61 -51.13 6.24 21.16
CA ARG A 61 -51.74 5.72 22.38
C ARG A 61 -51.72 6.71 23.55
N THR A 62 -50.64 7.47 23.69
CA THR A 62 -50.42 8.39 24.82
C THR A 62 -50.82 9.84 24.51
N GLY A 63 -50.94 10.20 23.22
CA GLY A 63 -51.17 11.58 22.79
C GLY A 63 -49.96 12.50 22.99
N LEU A 64 -48.78 11.95 23.27
CA LEU A 64 -47.56 12.71 23.56
C LEU A 64 -46.75 12.93 22.29
N ASP A 65 -46.98 14.05 21.62
CA ASP A 65 -46.30 14.44 20.37
C ASP A 65 -44.75 14.50 20.46
N THR A 66 -44.20 14.73 21.66
CA THR A 66 -42.74 14.77 21.88
C THR A 66 -42.09 13.39 22.10
N LEU A 67 -42.88 12.31 22.11
CA LEU A 67 -42.39 10.96 22.34
C LEU A 67 -41.46 10.51 21.20
N LYS A 68 -40.24 10.09 21.56
CA LYS A 68 -39.27 9.50 20.62
C LYS A 68 -38.63 8.25 21.18
N VAL A 69 -38.41 7.25 20.34
CA VAL A 69 -37.59 6.08 20.70
C VAL A 69 -36.15 6.35 20.27
N GLY A 70 -35.19 6.02 21.13
CA GLY A 70 -33.79 6.26 20.86
C GLY A 70 -32.89 5.24 21.52
N TYR A 71 -31.61 5.24 21.13
CA TYR A 71 -30.57 4.38 21.71
C TYR A 71 -29.45 5.22 22.32
N ASN A 72 -28.87 4.73 23.41
CA ASN A 72 -27.66 5.26 24.02
C ASN A 72 -26.76 4.09 24.43
N ALA A 73 -25.46 4.19 24.16
CA ALA A 73 -24.50 3.12 24.45
C ALA A 73 -24.43 2.73 25.94
N VAL A 74 -24.72 3.64 26.87
CA VAL A 74 -24.65 3.40 28.33
C VAL A 74 -25.98 2.88 28.88
N HIS A 75 -27.10 3.39 28.38
CA HIS A 75 -28.43 3.13 28.95
C HIS A 75 -29.36 2.35 28.03
N GLY A 76 -28.87 1.84 26.90
CA GLY A 76 -29.64 1.05 25.95
C GLY A 76 -30.71 1.86 25.19
N TYR A 77 -31.73 1.17 24.70
CA TYR A 77 -32.93 1.77 24.14
C TYR A 77 -33.76 2.45 25.23
N TYR A 78 -34.47 3.50 24.84
CA TYR A 78 -35.36 4.26 25.71
C TYR A 78 -36.48 4.95 24.93
N ILE A 79 -37.55 5.26 25.63
CA ILE A 79 -38.61 6.17 25.21
C ILE A 79 -38.36 7.52 25.87
N GLN A 80 -38.17 8.57 25.08
CA GLN A 80 -37.92 9.92 25.55
C GLN A 80 -39.17 10.77 25.46
N ILE A 81 -39.52 11.45 26.54
CA ILE A 81 -40.65 12.38 26.62
C ILE A 81 -40.11 13.72 27.10
N SER A 82 -40.64 14.84 26.59
CA SER A 82 -40.26 16.17 27.07
C SER A 82 -40.61 16.35 28.55
N ARG A 83 -39.82 17.15 29.27
CA ARG A 83 -40.06 17.39 30.71
C ARG A 83 -41.40 18.05 31.00
N GLY A 84 -41.94 18.81 30.04
CA GLY A 84 -43.28 19.41 30.17
C GLY A 84 -44.40 18.36 30.14
N GLN A 85 -44.18 17.22 29.48
CA GLN A 85 -45.16 16.14 29.30
C GLN A 85 -44.86 14.89 30.13
N SER A 86 -43.72 14.83 30.83
CA SER A 86 -43.28 13.63 31.56
C SER A 86 -44.25 13.21 32.68
N HIS A 87 -44.99 14.15 33.25
CA HIS A 87 -46.02 13.88 34.26
C HIS A 87 -47.25 13.13 33.68
N LEU A 88 -47.43 13.13 32.36
CA LEU A 88 -48.47 12.39 31.64
C LEU A 88 -47.98 11.00 31.19
N ALA A 89 -46.72 10.65 31.48
CA ALA A 89 -46.19 9.34 31.14
C ALA A 89 -46.99 8.23 31.84
N PRO A 90 -47.36 7.15 31.13
CA PRO A 90 -48.06 6.02 31.73
C PRO A 90 -47.31 5.38 32.89
N ILE A 91 -48.03 4.85 33.88
CA ILE A 91 -47.44 4.22 35.08
C ILE A 91 -46.57 3.00 34.73
N ASN A 92 -46.85 2.32 33.62
CA ASN A 92 -46.07 1.17 33.16
C ASN A 92 -44.69 1.55 32.56
N TYR A 93 -44.37 2.84 32.46
CA TYR A 93 -43.08 3.32 31.98
C TYR A 93 -42.10 3.42 33.15
N VAL A 94 -41.06 2.60 33.13
CA VAL A 94 -40.04 2.61 34.18
C VAL A 94 -38.98 3.64 33.82
N ARG A 95 -38.78 4.65 34.66
CA ARG A 95 -37.80 5.72 34.41
C ARG A 95 -36.37 5.18 34.44
N ARG A 96 -35.60 5.42 33.37
CA ARG A 96 -34.19 5.00 33.20
C ARG A 96 -33.21 6.15 33.40
N GLN A 97 -33.53 7.36 32.93
CA GLN A 97 -32.62 8.51 33.01
C GLN A 97 -33.40 9.85 33.03
N THR A 98 -32.95 10.81 33.84
CA THR A 98 -33.49 12.18 33.86
C THR A 98 -32.50 13.13 33.22
N LEU A 99 -32.94 13.93 32.24
CA LEU A 99 -32.16 14.98 31.59
C LEU A 99 -32.73 16.37 31.91
N LYS A 100 -32.00 17.43 31.52
CA LYS A 100 -32.41 18.81 31.77
C LYS A 100 -33.82 19.11 31.22
N ASN A 101 -34.09 18.67 29.98
CA ASN A 101 -35.30 19.00 29.21
C ASN A 101 -36.17 17.78 28.85
N ALA A 102 -35.78 16.57 29.26
CA ALA A 102 -36.48 15.34 28.90
C ALA A 102 -36.33 14.26 29.98
N GLU A 103 -37.25 13.32 30.00
CA GLU A 103 -37.17 12.10 30.80
C GLU A 103 -37.16 10.89 29.88
N ARG A 104 -36.35 9.88 30.22
CA ARG A 104 -36.19 8.64 29.46
C ARG A 104 -36.72 7.46 30.26
N TYR A 105 -37.49 6.62 29.60
CA TYR A 105 -38.18 5.47 30.18
C TYR A 105 -37.87 4.19 29.39
N ILE A 106 -38.13 3.05 30.03
CA ILE A 106 -38.11 1.72 29.41
C ILE A 106 -39.44 1.02 29.71
N ILE A 107 -39.90 0.21 28.77
CA ILE A 107 -41.05 -0.69 28.94
C ILE A 107 -40.59 -2.14 28.78
N PRO A 108 -41.27 -3.12 29.40
CA PRO A 108 -40.87 -4.53 29.32
C PRO A 108 -40.67 -5.04 27.90
N GLU A 109 -41.61 -4.71 27.00
CA GLU A 109 -41.57 -5.06 25.57
C GLU A 109 -40.30 -4.52 24.86
N LEU A 110 -39.90 -3.28 25.14
CA LEU A 110 -38.71 -2.67 24.55
C LEU A 110 -37.42 -3.27 25.15
N LYS A 111 -37.45 -3.72 26.41
CA LYS A 111 -36.33 -4.40 27.05
C LYS A 111 -36.09 -5.80 26.46
N GLU A 112 -37.14 -6.59 26.27
CA GLU A 112 -37.02 -7.90 25.60
C GLU A 112 -36.46 -7.75 24.19
N TYR A 113 -36.87 -6.69 23.50
CA TYR A 113 -36.35 -6.35 22.18
C TYR A 113 -34.88 -5.93 22.20
N GLU A 114 -34.48 -5.09 23.16
CA GLU A 114 -33.08 -4.67 23.39
C GLU A 114 -32.17 -5.89 23.56
N ASP A 115 -32.53 -6.82 24.44
CA ASP A 115 -31.73 -8.02 24.72
C ASP A 115 -31.58 -8.90 23.47
N LYS A 116 -32.65 -9.05 22.67
CA LYS A 116 -32.63 -9.83 21.43
C LYS A 116 -31.72 -9.19 20.37
N VAL A 117 -31.82 -7.88 20.16
CA VAL A 117 -31.03 -7.16 19.14
C VAL A 117 -29.55 -7.11 19.52
N LEU A 118 -29.22 -6.81 20.78
CA LEU A 118 -27.84 -6.74 21.24
C LEU A 118 -27.16 -8.12 21.15
N THR A 119 -27.87 -9.18 21.52
CA THR A 119 -27.37 -10.56 21.37
C THR A 119 -27.11 -10.90 19.90
N SER A 120 -28.04 -10.56 19.01
CA SER A 120 -27.92 -10.84 17.57
C SER A 120 -26.76 -10.06 16.95
N LYS A 121 -26.61 -8.77 17.27
CA LYS A 121 -25.46 -7.95 16.83
C LYS A 121 -24.13 -8.51 17.34
N GLY A 122 -24.07 -8.95 18.59
CA GLY A 122 -22.88 -9.58 19.17
C GLY A 122 -22.49 -10.88 18.45
N LYS A 123 -23.47 -11.74 18.18
CA LYS A 123 -23.26 -12.99 17.42
C LYS A 123 -22.85 -12.73 15.98
N ALA A 124 -23.51 -11.80 15.27
CA ALA A 124 -23.14 -11.39 13.92
C ALA A 124 -21.67 -10.93 13.86
N LEU A 125 -21.25 -10.06 14.78
CA LEU A 125 -19.88 -9.56 14.81
C LEU A 125 -18.85 -10.65 15.15
N ALA A 126 -19.19 -11.58 16.04
CA ALA A 126 -18.32 -12.71 16.37
C ALA A 126 -18.14 -13.66 15.17
N LEU A 127 -19.25 -14.01 14.51
CA LEU A 127 -19.23 -14.86 13.32
C LEU A 127 -18.51 -14.18 12.15
N GLU A 128 -18.73 -12.88 11.94
CA GLU A 128 -18.05 -12.11 10.90
C GLU A 128 -16.53 -12.10 11.09
N LYS A 129 -16.04 -11.98 12.33
CA LYS A 129 -14.62 -12.11 12.64
C LYS A 129 -14.08 -13.51 12.35
N GLN A 130 -14.83 -14.53 12.73
CA GLN A 130 -14.45 -15.92 12.44
C GLN A 130 -14.35 -16.17 10.94
N LEU A 131 -15.32 -15.72 10.15
CA LEU A 131 -15.30 -15.85 8.68
C LEU A 131 -14.16 -15.06 8.05
N TYR A 132 -13.86 -13.87 8.58
CA TYR A 132 -12.71 -13.09 8.15
C TYR A 132 -11.39 -13.81 8.45
N ASP A 133 -11.27 -14.45 9.61
CA ASP A 133 -10.09 -15.25 9.95
C ASP A 133 -9.97 -16.50 9.07
N GLU A 134 -11.10 -17.15 8.74
CA GLU A 134 -11.16 -18.29 7.81
C GLU A 134 -10.67 -17.91 6.40
N LEU A 135 -10.88 -16.68 5.95
CA LEU A 135 -10.29 -16.21 4.69
C LEU A 135 -8.77 -16.30 4.71
N PHE A 136 -8.12 -16.03 5.85
CA PHE A 136 -6.67 -16.22 5.94
C PHE A 136 -6.29 -17.69 5.82
N ASP A 137 -7.03 -18.60 6.43
CA ASP A 137 -6.78 -20.05 6.31
C ASP A 137 -6.91 -20.54 4.85
N LEU A 138 -7.81 -19.92 4.07
CA LEU A 138 -7.97 -20.20 2.64
C LEU A 138 -6.88 -19.54 1.77
N LEU A 139 -6.38 -18.37 2.15
CA LEU A 139 -5.39 -17.61 1.36
C LEU A 139 -3.93 -18.03 1.64
N LEU A 140 -3.61 -18.33 2.90
CA LEU A 140 -2.24 -18.63 3.35
C LEU A 140 -1.56 -19.81 2.62
N PRO A 141 -2.26 -20.89 2.23
CA PRO A 141 -1.67 -21.95 1.42
C PRO A 141 -1.06 -21.46 0.10
N HIS A 142 -1.57 -20.34 -0.45
CA HIS A 142 -1.12 -19.74 -1.71
C HIS A 142 -0.10 -18.61 -1.52
N LEU A 143 0.37 -18.37 -0.30
CA LEU A 143 1.23 -17.23 0.04
C LEU A 143 2.51 -17.17 -0.82
N ALA A 144 3.16 -18.31 -1.05
CA ALA A 144 4.39 -18.37 -1.85
C ALA A 144 4.16 -17.94 -3.30
N ASP A 145 3.03 -18.34 -3.89
CA ASP A 145 2.67 -18.00 -5.27
C ASP A 145 2.26 -16.52 -5.37
N LEU A 146 1.53 -16.01 -4.38
CA LEU A 146 1.16 -14.59 -4.29
C LEU A 146 2.41 -13.71 -4.19
N GLN A 147 3.39 -14.08 -3.36
CA GLN A 147 4.67 -13.36 -3.25
C GLN A 147 5.47 -13.39 -4.55
N GLN A 148 5.53 -14.55 -5.23
CA GLN A 148 6.18 -14.65 -6.55
C GLN A 148 5.49 -13.76 -7.58
N SER A 149 4.16 -13.73 -7.58
CA SER A 149 3.39 -12.87 -8.48
C SER A 149 3.64 -11.38 -8.20
N ALA A 150 3.64 -10.97 -6.92
CA ALA A 150 3.95 -9.60 -6.53
C ALA A 150 5.37 -9.18 -6.95
N ASN A 151 6.36 -10.06 -6.77
CA ASN A 151 7.73 -9.80 -7.21
C ASN A 151 7.82 -9.67 -8.74
N ALA A 152 7.14 -10.55 -9.48
CA ALA A 152 7.09 -10.46 -10.94
C ALA A 152 6.40 -9.17 -11.41
N LEU A 153 5.34 -8.72 -10.70
CA LEU A 153 4.64 -7.47 -11.00
C LEU A 153 5.54 -6.26 -10.75
N ALA A 154 6.25 -6.25 -9.62
CA ALA A 154 7.22 -5.21 -9.30
C ALA A 154 8.38 -5.17 -10.31
N GLU A 155 8.92 -6.33 -10.71
CA GLU A 155 9.97 -6.39 -11.73
C GLU A 155 9.46 -5.89 -13.09
N LEU A 156 8.25 -6.29 -13.49
CA LEU A 156 7.62 -5.83 -14.73
C LEU A 156 7.42 -4.31 -14.70
N ASP A 157 6.91 -3.76 -13.61
CA ASP A 157 6.75 -2.31 -13.42
C ASP A 157 8.09 -1.57 -13.58
N VAL A 158 9.14 -2.05 -12.92
CA VAL A 158 10.50 -1.48 -13.06
C VAL A 158 10.98 -1.54 -14.50
N LEU A 159 10.87 -2.69 -15.17
CA LEU A 159 11.34 -2.87 -16.55
C LEU A 159 10.55 -2.02 -17.55
N VAL A 160 9.22 -1.94 -17.39
CA VAL A 160 8.36 -1.09 -18.23
C VAL A 160 8.68 0.37 -18.02
N ASN A 161 8.85 0.81 -16.77
CA ASN A 161 9.30 2.17 -16.46
C ASN A 161 10.66 2.46 -17.09
N LEU A 162 11.65 1.57 -16.95
CA LEU A 162 12.97 1.76 -17.57
C LEU A 162 12.90 1.82 -19.10
N ALA A 163 12.03 1.03 -19.73
CA ALA A 163 11.80 1.06 -21.17
C ALA A 163 11.18 2.39 -21.62
N GLU A 164 10.17 2.88 -20.89
CA GLU A 164 9.56 4.20 -21.11
C GLU A 164 10.60 5.31 -20.95
N ARG A 165 11.36 5.31 -19.84
CA ARG A 165 12.45 6.28 -19.62
C ARG A 165 13.45 6.24 -20.77
N ALA A 166 13.79 5.06 -21.25
CA ALA A 166 14.75 4.90 -22.33
C ALA A 166 14.26 5.54 -23.64
N TRP A 167 12.99 5.35 -23.97
CA TRP A 167 12.37 5.96 -25.14
C TRP A 167 12.28 7.48 -24.99
N THR A 168 11.63 7.94 -23.91
CA THR A 168 11.32 9.35 -23.68
C THR A 168 12.56 10.22 -23.48
N LEU A 169 13.61 9.69 -22.84
CA LEU A 169 14.87 10.41 -22.60
C LEU A 169 15.96 10.13 -23.64
N ASN A 170 15.61 9.38 -24.70
CA ASN A 170 16.50 9.01 -25.79
C ASN A 170 17.78 8.30 -25.29
N TYR A 171 17.61 7.28 -24.45
CA TYR A 171 18.73 6.46 -23.96
C TYR A 171 19.04 5.32 -24.93
N THR A 172 20.28 4.82 -24.87
CA THR A 172 20.77 3.73 -25.71
C THR A 172 21.11 2.51 -24.86
N CYS A 173 20.85 1.31 -25.40
CA CYS A 173 21.24 0.05 -24.77
C CYS A 173 22.78 -0.05 -24.65
N PRO A 174 23.33 -0.16 -23.43
CA PRO A 174 24.75 -0.40 -23.22
C PRO A 174 25.14 -1.82 -23.65
N THR A 175 26.42 -2.06 -23.86
CA THR A 175 26.95 -3.41 -24.12
C THR A 175 28.15 -3.68 -23.26
N PHE A 176 28.47 -4.96 -23.06
CA PHE A 176 29.52 -5.38 -22.15
C PHE A 176 30.70 -6.03 -22.88
N THR A 177 31.91 -5.87 -22.32
CA THR A 177 33.15 -6.52 -22.80
C THR A 177 33.94 -7.11 -21.65
N ASP A 178 34.78 -8.12 -21.93
CA ASP A 178 35.50 -8.88 -20.90
C ASP A 178 36.76 -8.21 -20.34
N LYS A 179 37.22 -7.11 -20.95
CA LYS A 179 38.42 -6.39 -20.49
C LYS A 179 38.06 -5.32 -19.45
N PRO A 180 38.97 -4.50 -18.93
CA PRO A 180 38.58 -3.28 -18.21
C PRO A 180 38.52 -2.06 -19.13
N GLY A 181 37.64 -1.09 -18.85
CA GLY A 181 37.60 0.22 -19.52
C GLY A 181 36.28 0.96 -19.28
N ILE A 182 36.01 2.03 -20.03
CA ILE A 182 34.68 2.64 -20.24
C ILE A 182 34.73 3.38 -21.59
N ARG A 183 33.76 3.16 -22.48
CA ARG A 183 33.63 3.95 -23.72
C ARG A 183 32.24 4.57 -23.85
N ILE A 184 32.18 5.90 -23.86
CA ILE A 184 30.95 6.69 -23.98
C ILE A 184 31.09 7.64 -25.17
N THR A 185 30.03 7.73 -25.99
CA THR A 185 29.91 8.68 -27.11
C THR A 185 28.70 9.56 -26.83
N GLU A 186 28.85 10.89 -26.91
CA GLU A 186 27.79 11.86 -26.57
C GLU A 186 27.08 11.52 -25.24
N GLY A 187 27.87 11.30 -24.17
CA GLY A 187 27.34 11.00 -22.84
C GLY A 187 26.77 12.24 -22.16
N ARG A 188 25.61 12.08 -21.52
CA ARG A 188 24.90 13.14 -20.81
C ARG A 188 24.71 12.78 -19.33
N HIS A 189 24.59 13.79 -18.48
CA HIS A 189 24.31 13.56 -17.06
C HIS A 189 22.78 13.41 -16.87
N PRO A 190 22.25 12.25 -16.44
CA PRO A 190 20.81 11.93 -16.50
C PRO A 190 19.92 12.86 -15.68
N VAL A 191 20.46 13.48 -14.62
CA VAL A 191 19.73 14.47 -13.79
C VAL A 191 19.91 15.90 -14.29
N VAL A 192 21.16 16.35 -14.47
CA VAL A 192 21.46 17.74 -14.85
C VAL A 192 20.84 18.09 -16.21
N GLU A 193 20.79 17.15 -17.16
CA GLU A 193 20.16 17.40 -18.47
C GLU A 193 18.66 17.70 -18.40
N GLN A 194 17.98 17.28 -17.32
CA GLN A 194 16.54 17.49 -17.14
C GLN A 194 16.22 18.78 -16.36
N VAL A 195 17.19 19.30 -15.62
CA VAL A 195 17.01 20.48 -14.74
C VAL A 195 17.55 21.76 -15.38
N LEU A 196 18.49 21.64 -16.33
CA LEU A 196 18.96 22.80 -17.09
C LEU A 196 17.86 23.28 -18.06
N ASN A 197 17.63 24.59 -18.07
CA ASN A 197 16.76 25.25 -19.05
C ASN A 197 17.44 25.42 -20.43
N GLU A 198 18.74 25.12 -20.51
CA GLU A 198 19.54 25.19 -21.72
C GLU A 198 19.99 23.77 -22.15
N PRO A 199 20.28 23.55 -23.44
CA PRO A 199 20.73 22.25 -23.92
C PRO A 199 22.00 21.75 -23.21
N PHE A 200 21.95 20.52 -22.67
CA PHE A 200 23.13 19.89 -22.07
C PHE A 200 24.16 19.51 -23.15
N ILE A 201 25.41 19.95 -22.97
CA ILE A 201 26.51 19.60 -23.88
C ILE A 201 27.02 18.20 -23.57
N ALA A 202 26.77 17.25 -24.48
CA ALA A 202 27.19 15.87 -24.36
C ALA A 202 28.72 15.71 -24.50
N ASN A 203 29.31 14.73 -23.81
CA ASN A 203 30.76 14.54 -23.79
C ASN A 203 31.19 13.08 -24.04
N PRO A 204 32.29 12.84 -24.78
CA PRO A 204 32.85 11.50 -24.95
C PRO A 204 33.71 11.08 -23.74
N LEU A 205 33.91 9.78 -23.57
CA LEU A 205 34.87 9.19 -22.62
C LEU A 205 35.52 7.94 -23.23
N ASN A 206 36.82 7.78 -23.05
CA ASN A 206 37.55 6.56 -23.41
C ASN A 206 38.57 6.21 -22.33
N LEU A 207 38.23 5.22 -21.52
CA LEU A 207 39.11 4.56 -20.55
C LEU A 207 39.42 3.14 -21.01
N SER A 208 40.67 2.72 -20.86
CA SER A 208 41.15 1.38 -21.25
C SER A 208 42.30 0.96 -20.33
N PRO A 209 42.80 -0.29 -20.39
CA PRO A 209 43.95 -0.70 -19.57
C PRO A 209 45.21 0.15 -19.83
N GLN A 210 45.37 0.64 -21.07
CA GLN A 210 46.44 1.55 -21.49
C GLN A 210 46.17 3.01 -21.10
N ARG A 211 44.90 3.40 -20.91
CA ARG A 211 44.46 4.75 -20.53
C ARG A 211 43.50 4.66 -19.35
N ARG A 212 44.05 4.36 -18.16
CA ARG A 212 43.29 4.07 -16.94
C ARG A 212 43.06 5.27 -16.02
N MET A 213 43.73 6.39 -16.29
CA MET A 213 43.63 7.62 -15.50
C MET A 213 43.56 8.81 -16.46
N LEU A 214 42.66 9.75 -16.17
CA LEU A 214 42.53 11.02 -16.88
C LEU A 214 42.84 12.14 -15.91
N ILE A 215 43.79 13.01 -16.29
CA ILE A 215 43.99 14.29 -15.60
C ILE A 215 43.03 15.28 -16.26
N ILE A 216 41.99 15.68 -15.53
CA ILE A 216 40.95 16.59 -16.02
C ILE A 216 41.23 17.98 -15.44
N THR A 217 41.72 18.90 -16.27
CA THR A 217 41.97 20.30 -15.92
C THR A 217 40.93 21.21 -16.58
N GLY A 218 40.82 22.44 -16.10
CA GLY A 218 39.91 23.44 -16.64
C GLY A 218 39.46 24.46 -15.58
N PRO A 219 38.86 25.58 -15.99
CA PRO A 219 38.41 26.63 -15.08
C PRO A 219 37.35 26.13 -14.10
N ASN A 220 37.16 26.89 -13.01
CA ASN A 220 36.03 26.66 -12.12
C ASN A 220 34.71 26.79 -12.89
N MET A 221 33.69 26.02 -12.51
CA MET A 221 32.40 25.92 -13.20
C MET A 221 32.46 25.31 -14.63
N GLY A 222 33.63 24.90 -15.13
CA GLY A 222 33.80 24.24 -16.43
C GLY A 222 33.29 22.79 -16.52
N GLY A 223 32.35 22.37 -15.68
CA GLY A 223 31.70 21.06 -15.79
C GLY A 223 32.51 19.83 -15.36
N LYS A 224 33.74 19.99 -14.83
CA LYS A 224 34.62 18.87 -14.43
C LYS A 224 33.95 17.84 -13.51
N SER A 225 33.28 18.30 -12.44
CA SER A 225 32.58 17.42 -11.50
C SER A 225 31.35 16.75 -12.13
N THR A 226 30.64 17.47 -13.01
CA THR A 226 29.50 16.92 -13.77
C THR A 226 29.96 15.81 -14.70
N TYR A 227 31.11 15.97 -15.37
CA TYR A 227 31.72 14.95 -16.23
C TYR A 227 32.13 13.68 -15.47
N MET A 228 32.64 13.83 -14.24
CA MET A 228 32.95 12.68 -13.38
C MET A 228 31.68 11.97 -12.91
N ARG A 229 30.67 12.72 -12.44
CA ARG A 229 29.41 12.15 -11.94
C ARG A 229 28.60 11.47 -13.04
N GLN A 230 28.51 12.06 -14.23
CA GLN A 230 27.81 11.42 -15.35
C GLN A 230 28.45 10.06 -15.68
N THR A 231 29.78 9.96 -15.63
CA THR A 231 30.49 8.72 -15.92
C THR A 231 30.08 7.61 -14.94
N ALA A 232 30.05 7.94 -13.65
CA ALA A 232 29.63 7.01 -12.60
C ALA A 232 28.15 6.62 -12.72
N LEU A 233 27.26 7.58 -13.00
CA LEU A 233 25.83 7.34 -13.14
C LEU A 233 25.49 6.51 -14.38
N ILE A 234 26.14 6.77 -15.51
CA ILE A 234 25.99 5.98 -16.72
C ILE A 234 26.45 4.53 -16.46
N ALA A 235 27.55 4.32 -15.73
CA ALA A 235 27.98 2.99 -15.32
C ALA A 235 26.95 2.30 -14.41
N LEU A 236 26.41 3.02 -13.41
CA LEU A 236 25.38 2.50 -12.51
C LEU A 236 24.13 2.06 -13.30
N LEU A 237 23.62 2.92 -14.19
CA LEU A 237 22.46 2.61 -15.03
C LEU A 237 22.69 1.37 -15.89
N ALA A 238 23.89 1.23 -16.47
CA ALA A 238 24.24 0.03 -17.23
C ALA A 238 24.20 -1.24 -16.36
N TYR A 239 24.69 -1.18 -15.12
CA TYR A 239 24.75 -2.36 -14.24
C TYR A 239 23.44 -2.79 -13.62
N ILE A 240 22.44 -1.90 -13.55
CA ILE A 240 21.09 -2.26 -13.14
C ILE A 240 20.25 -2.80 -14.31
N GLY A 241 20.81 -2.89 -15.52
CA GLY A 241 20.10 -3.35 -16.71
C GLY A 241 19.31 -2.26 -17.45
N SER A 242 19.50 -0.99 -17.09
CA SER A 242 18.87 0.14 -17.77
C SER A 242 19.59 0.54 -19.07
N TYR A 243 18.89 1.28 -19.91
CA TYR A 243 19.50 2.03 -21.00
C TYR A 243 20.22 3.26 -20.43
N VAL A 244 21.18 3.81 -21.17
CA VAL A 244 22.04 4.90 -20.68
C VAL A 244 21.91 6.19 -21.51
N PRO A 245 22.07 7.38 -20.90
CA PRO A 245 22.00 8.69 -21.56
C PRO A 245 23.23 8.94 -22.45
N ALA A 246 23.34 8.23 -23.56
CA ALA A 246 24.43 8.34 -24.53
C ALA A 246 23.93 8.01 -25.94
N GLN A 247 24.62 8.48 -26.98
CA GLN A 247 24.22 8.20 -28.36
C GLN A 247 24.80 6.88 -28.88
N LYS A 248 23.97 6.12 -29.60
CA LYS A 248 24.42 5.08 -30.53
C LYS A 248 24.92 5.73 -31.83
N ARG A 249 26.22 5.70 -32.13
CA ARG A 249 26.70 6.10 -33.46
C ARG A 249 26.21 5.09 -34.52
N GLY A 250 25.76 5.60 -35.67
CA GLY A 250 25.16 4.84 -36.77
C GLY A 250 26.07 3.79 -37.44
N ASN A 251 25.42 2.77 -38.01
CA ASN A 251 25.85 1.77 -39.01
C ASN A 251 27.24 1.11 -38.97
N ARG A 252 28.03 1.24 -37.90
CA ARG A 252 29.21 0.39 -37.64
C ARG A 252 29.24 -0.06 -36.16
N PRO A 253 29.69 -1.29 -35.85
CA PRO A 253 29.44 -1.91 -34.55
C PRO A 253 30.42 -1.39 -33.49
N HIS A 254 30.27 -0.16 -33.04
CA HIS A 254 30.93 0.32 -31.83
C HIS A 254 29.87 0.80 -30.84
N ARG A 255 29.48 -0.16 -30.01
CA ARG A 255 28.50 -0.04 -28.93
C ARG A 255 29.14 0.68 -27.73
N PRO A 256 28.38 1.41 -26.89
CA PRO A 256 28.91 1.86 -25.60
C PRO A 256 29.28 0.63 -24.76
N TYR A 257 30.51 0.58 -24.26
CA TYR A 257 31.07 -0.59 -23.57
C TYR A 257 31.22 -0.30 -22.08
N PHE A 258 30.52 -1.10 -21.28
CA PHE A 258 30.70 -1.23 -19.84
C PHE A 258 31.36 -2.58 -19.55
N TYR A 259 31.99 -2.73 -18.40
CA TYR A 259 32.95 -3.81 -18.17
C TYR A 259 32.67 -4.52 -16.86
N PRO A 260 31.92 -5.63 -16.89
CA PRO A 260 31.43 -6.23 -15.67
C PRO A 260 32.59 -6.78 -14.86
N ARG A 261 32.60 -6.49 -13.56
CA ARG A 261 33.43 -7.23 -12.62
C ARG A 261 32.67 -8.51 -12.25
N ARG A 262 32.87 -9.60 -12.99
CA ARG A 262 32.57 -10.96 -12.50
C ARG A 262 33.88 -11.69 -12.21
N ARG A 263 34.14 -11.99 -10.94
CA ARG A 263 34.92 -13.16 -10.55
C ARG A 263 33.94 -14.25 -10.12
N SER A 264 34.15 -15.42 -10.70
CA SER A 264 33.55 -16.71 -10.36
C SER A 264 33.68 -17.04 -8.87
N GLY A 265 32.57 -17.42 -8.22
CA GLY A 265 32.57 -18.17 -6.97
C GLY A 265 31.63 -17.68 -5.85
N ARG A 266 30.46 -18.31 -5.77
CA ARG A 266 29.44 -18.33 -4.68
C ARG A 266 28.55 -17.07 -4.48
N PRO A 267 27.24 -17.26 -4.20
CA PRO A 267 26.33 -16.17 -3.85
C PRO A 267 26.58 -15.78 -2.39
N GLY A 268 27.19 -14.63 -2.19
CA GLY A 268 27.34 -14.01 -0.89
C GLY A 268 27.66 -12.54 -1.12
N LEU A 269 26.85 -11.66 -0.54
CA LEU A 269 27.14 -10.23 -0.48
C LEU A 269 28.60 -10.04 -0.03
N ARG A 270 29.40 -9.26 -0.77
CA ARG A 270 30.75 -8.90 -0.34
C ARG A 270 30.96 -7.39 -0.38
N ALA A 271 30.83 -6.86 0.84
CA ALA A 271 31.53 -5.78 1.50
C ALA A 271 32.33 -4.75 0.69
N PHE A 272 32.03 -3.49 1.00
CA PHE A 272 32.96 -2.36 1.05
C PHE A 272 34.21 -2.73 1.84
N ASP A 273 35.38 -2.33 1.35
CA ASP A 273 36.59 -2.24 2.18
C ASP A 273 37.24 -0.88 1.89
N LEU A 274 37.14 0.01 2.88
CA LEU A 274 37.84 1.28 2.97
C LEU A 274 38.68 1.21 4.26
N TYR A 275 39.98 1.08 4.09
CA TYR A 275 41.03 1.37 5.09
C TYR A 275 40.94 0.73 6.50
N GLY A 276 41.91 -0.14 6.77
CA GLY A 276 42.60 -0.29 8.06
C GLY A 276 43.97 -0.87 7.72
N GLY A 277 45.07 -0.15 7.90
CA GLY A 277 45.71 0.12 9.19
C GLY A 277 46.97 -0.76 9.28
N ASP A 278 48.12 -0.12 9.47
CA ASP A 278 49.48 -0.67 9.61
C ASP A 278 49.60 -2.04 10.30
N ASP A 279 50.57 -2.88 9.89
CA ASP A 279 51.93 -2.83 10.47
C ASP A 279 52.85 -3.98 10.00
N ARG A 280 54.12 -3.63 9.81
CA ARG A 280 55.36 -4.41 10.02
C ARG A 280 55.93 -5.43 9.00
N ASN A 281 57.19 -5.07 8.64
CA ASN A 281 58.42 -5.86 8.44
C ASN A 281 58.62 -6.59 7.09
N ARG A 282 59.56 -6.10 6.25
CA ARG A 282 61.03 -6.30 6.24
C ARG A 282 61.40 -7.55 5.44
N GLU A 283 62.06 -7.38 4.28
CA GLU A 283 63.47 -7.77 4.03
C GLU A 283 63.86 -7.67 2.54
N HIS A 284 65.03 -7.03 2.31
CA HIS A 284 66.09 -7.32 1.33
C HIS A 284 65.75 -7.47 -0.18
N SER A 285 66.52 -6.98 -1.15
CA SER A 285 67.81 -6.30 -1.23
C SER A 285 68.04 -5.86 -2.69
N ALA A 286 68.90 -4.85 -2.86
CA ALA A 286 69.64 -4.42 -4.06
C ALA A 286 68.85 -3.91 -5.28
#